data_AF-A0A833LPP5-F1
#
_entry.id   AF-A0A833LPP5-F1
#
_cell.length_a   1.000
_cell.length_b   1.000
_cell.length_c   1.000
_cell.angle_alpha   90.00
_cell.angle_beta   90.00
_cell.angle_gamma   90.00
#
_symmetry.space_group_name_H-M   'P 1'
#
loop_
_entity.id
_entity.type
_entity.pdbx_description
1 polymer ?
#
loop_
_entity_poly.entity_id
_entity_poly.type
_entity_poly.pdbx_seq_one_letter_code
_entity_poly.pdbx_strand_id
1 'polypeptide(L)'
;MRNLFVLALALAFASAAGAKPTDAPAAPPLLKPTPSQAEAAIWATRFLTHFHYKPTPLDDAMSARIYQSYLDALDGDKLFFTQADIDKFDAWKDTLDD
;
A
#
# COMPACT_ATOMS: atom_id res chain seq x y z
N MET A 1 -51.40 -28.89 17.74
CA MET A 1 -50.76 -27.57 17.97
C MET A 1 -49.35 -27.67 18.54
N ARG A 2 -49.07 -28.55 19.53
CA ARG A 2 -47.74 -28.65 20.20
C ARG A 2 -46.61 -29.25 19.34
N ASN A 3 -46.93 -30.07 18.33
CA ASN A 3 -45.94 -30.68 17.44
C ASN A 3 -45.59 -29.81 16.21
N LEU A 4 -46.37 -28.75 15.94
CA LEU A 4 -46.05 -27.80 14.85
C LEU A 4 -44.95 -26.80 15.25
N PHE A 5 -44.86 -26.45 16.54
CA PHE A 5 -43.81 -25.56 17.05
C PHE A 5 -42.41 -26.21 17.05
N VAL A 6 -42.34 -27.53 17.26
CA VAL A 6 -41.06 -28.28 17.27
C VAL A 6 -40.48 -28.42 15.86
N LEU A 7 -41.33 -28.54 14.83
CA LEU A 7 -40.89 -28.58 13.43
C LEU A 7 -40.35 -27.21 12.95
N ALA A 8 -40.95 -26.10 13.41
CA ALA A 8 -40.50 -24.75 13.04
C ALA A 8 -39.13 -24.41 13.65
N LEU A 9 -38.82 -24.92 14.84
CA LEU A 9 -37.52 -24.72 15.50
C LEU A 9 -36.41 -25.57 14.88
N ALA A 10 -36.73 -26.74 14.34
CA ALA A 10 -35.78 -27.59 13.62
C ALA A 10 -35.39 -27.03 12.24
N LEU A 11 -36.30 -26.31 11.58
CA LEU A 11 -36.04 -25.69 10.28
C LEU A 11 -35.14 -24.44 10.37
N ALA A 12 -35.14 -23.76 11.52
CA ALA A 12 -34.30 -22.59 11.78
C ALA A 12 -32.82 -22.94 12.05
N PHE A 13 -32.51 -24.19 12.39
CA PHE A 13 -31.13 -24.66 12.61
C PHE A 13 -30.43 -25.17 11.35
N ALA A 14 -31.17 -25.39 10.26
CA ALA A 14 -30.62 -25.96 9.02
C ALA A 14 -29.95 -24.91 8.10
N SER A 15 -30.08 -23.61 8.39
CA SER A 15 -29.48 -22.54 7.57
C SER A 15 -28.04 -22.17 7.95
N ALA A 16 -27.44 -22.83 8.94
CA ALA A 16 -26.06 -22.56 9.37
C ALA A 16 -24.98 -23.40 8.66
N ALA A 17 -25.35 -24.36 7.80
CA ALA A 17 -24.42 -25.32 7.22
C ALA A 17 -24.22 -25.09 5.71
N GLY A 18 -23.59 -23.99 5.33
CA GLY A 18 -23.36 -23.69 3.91
C GLY A 18 -22.34 -22.58 3.61
N ALA A 19 -21.43 -22.26 4.52
CA ALA A 19 -20.31 -21.39 4.17
C ALA A 19 -19.35 -22.18 3.26
N LYS A 20 -19.43 -21.95 1.94
CA LYS A 20 -18.38 -22.37 1.00
C LYS A 20 -17.05 -21.86 1.58
N PRO A 21 -15.99 -22.69 1.66
CA PRO A 21 -14.67 -22.18 2.00
C PRO A 21 -14.35 -21.10 0.96
N THR A 22 -14.35 -19.85 1.40
CA THR A 22 -13.75 -18.76 0.65
C THR A 22 -12.28 -19.11 0.62
N ASP A 23 -11.75 -19.41 -0.57
CA ASP A 23 -10.31 -19.53 -0.75
C ASP A 23 -9.69 -18.30 -0.08
N ALA A 24 -8.74 -18.51 0.83
CA ALA A 24 -8.04 -17.41 1.47
C ALA A 24 -7.56 -16.49 0.35
N PRO A 25 -7.82 -15.17 0.42
CA PRO A 25 -7.41 -14.26 -0.63
C PRO A 25 -5.93 -14.50 -0.89
N ALA A 26 -5.61 -14.86 -2.14
CA ALA A 26 -4.24 -15.14 -2.54
C ALA A 26 -3.37 -13.97 -2.09
N ALA A 27 -2.24 -14.27 -1.45
CA ALA A 27 -1.34 -13.23 -0.96
C ALA A 27 -1.02 -12.27 -2.12
N PRO A 28 -1.07 -10.94 -1.89
CA PRO A 28 -0.81 -9.98 -2.94
C PRO A 28 0.58 -10.25 -3.54
N PRO A 29 0.73 -10.09 -4.86
CA PRO A 29 2.00 -10.36 -5.52
C PRO A 29 3.10 -9.48 -4.94
N LEU A 30 4.25 -10.08 -4.63
CA LEU A 30 5.42 -9.35 -4.17
C LEU A 30 5.92 -8.44 -5.29
N LEU A 31 5.80 -7.13 -5.10
CA LEU A 31 6.27 -6.14 -6.06
C LEU A 31 7.80 -6.07 -6.02
N LYS A 32 8.42 -6.08 -7.22
CA LYS A 32 9.84 -5.81 -7.41
C LYS A 32 10.00 -4.92 -8.63
N PRO A 33 10.92 -3.95 -8.61
CA PRO A 33 11.19 -3.14 -9.78
C PRO A 33 11.74 -4.01 -10.91
N THR A 34 11.37 -3.68 -12.15
CA THR A 34 11.99 -4.27 -13.34
C THR A 34 13.35 -3.60 -13.61
N PRO A 35 14.25 -4.25 -14.37
CA PRO A 35 15.51 -3.62 -14.77
C PRO A 35 15.30 -2.29 -15.52
N SER A 36 14.27 -2.21 -16.37
CA SER A 36 13.93 -0.99 -17.10
C SER A 36 13.43 0.14 -16.20
N GLN A 37 12.76 -0.16 -15.09
CA GLN A 37 12.33 0.85 -14.12
C GLN A 37 13.52 1.43 -13.36
N ALA A 38 14.50 0.60 -12.99
CA ALA A 38 15.73 1.08 -12.35
C ALA A 38 16.53 1.99 -13.31
N GLU A 39 16.67 1.60 -14.58
CA GLU A 39 17.32 2.44 -15.59
C GLU A 39 16.56 3.75 -15.83
N ALA A 40 15.23 3.70 -15.91
CA ALA A 40 14.39 4.88 -16.08
C ALA A 40 14.55 5.87 -14.91
N ALA A 41 14.66 5.39 -13.67
CA ALA A 41 14.90 6.23 -12.51
C ALA A 41 16.23 7.00 -12.62
N ILE A 42 17.32 6.31 -12.97
CA ILE A 42 18.65 6.93 -13.15
C ILE A 42 18.59 8.03 -14.23
N TRP A 43 17.95 7.76 -15.36
CA TRP A 43 17.84 8.75 -16.43
C TRP A 43 16.94 9.92 -16.03
N ALA A 44 15.80 9.69 -15.40
CA ALA A 44 14.91 10.74 -14.93
C ALA A 44 15.66 11.70 -13.99
N THR A 45 16.41 11.14 -13.02
CA THR A 45 17.22 11.91 -12.09
C THR A 45 18.26 12.76 -12.80
N ARG A 46 19.06 12.17 -13.71
CA ARG A 46 20.05 12.91 -14.50
C ARG A 46 19.43 14.04 -15.31
N PHE A 47 18.25 13.81 -15.89
CA PHE A 47 17.58 14.85 -16.67
C PHE A 47 17.11 16.01 -15.80
N LEU A 48 16.49 15.71 -14.65
CA LEU A 48 16.03 16.74 -13.72
C LEU A 48 17.19 17.53 -13.12
N THR A 49 18.31 16.90 -12.77
CA THR A 49 19.44 17.60 -12.13
C THR A 49 20.26 18.43 -13.11
N HIS A 50 20.37 18.02 -14.38
CA HIS A 50 21.26 18.69 -15.35
C HIS A 50 20.54 19.59 -16.36
N PHE A 51 19.27 19.32 -16.69
CA PHE A 51 18.58 20.03 -17.78
C PHE A 51 17.32 20.79 -17.33
N HIS A 52 16.89 20.67 -16.07
CA HIS A 52 15.73 21.41 -15.60
C HIS A 52 16.03 22.91 -15.49
N TYR A 53 15.09 23.75 -15.93
CA TYR A 53 15.26 25.21 -15.97
C TYR A 53 15.63 25.81 -14.60
N LYS A 54 14.99 25.30 -13.55
CA LYS A 54 15.32 25.63 -12.17
C LYS A 54 16.33 24.61 -11.65
N PRO A 55 17.61 24.98 -11.43
CA PRO A 55 18.57 24.09 -10.80
C PRO A 55 18.13 23.88 -9.35
N THR A 56 17.89 22.62 -9.00
CA THR A 56 17.60 22.23 -7.62
C THR A 56 18.53 21.08 -7.27
N PRO A 57 19.29 21.18 -6.16
CA PRO A 57 20.14 20.08 -5.73
C PRO A 57 19.27 18.85 -5.41
N LEU A 58 19.82 17.69 -5.74
CA LEU A 58 19.33 16.40 -5.29
C LEU A 58 20.16 16.06 -4.05
N ASP A 59 19.64 16.46 -2.89
CA ASP A 59 20.26 16.36 -1.57
C ASP A 59 19.21 15.90 -0.54
N ASP A 60 19.60 15.70 0.72
CA ASP A 60 18.72 15.28 1.83
C ASP A 60 17.44 16.13 1.92
N ALA A 61 17.54 17.45 1.63
CA ALA A 61 16.38 18.33 1.67
C ALA A 61 15.40 18.05 0.52
N MET A 62 15.89 17.66 -0.66
CA MET A 62 15.05 17.12 -1.73
C MET A 62 14.52 15.73 -1.39
N SER A 63 15.34 14.84 -0.82
CA SER A 63 14.90 13.51 -0.38
C SER A 63 13.70 13.59 0.57
N ALA A 64 13.77 14.45 1.59
CA ALA A 64 12.67 14.65 2.53
C ALA A 64 11.37 15.13 1.85
N ARG A 65 11.49 15.92 0.77
CA ARG A 65 10.32 16.36 -0.02
C ARG A 65 9.77 15.24 -0.89
N ILE A 66 10.62 14.43 -1.52
CA ILE A 66 10.22 13.25 -2.29
C ILE A 66 9.51 12.27 -1.36
N TYR A 67 10.09 12.00 -0.19
CA TYR A 67 9.51 11.14 0.85
C TYR A 67 8.09 11.56 1.23
N GLN A 68 7.92 12.84 1.60
CA GLN A 68 6.59 13.37 1.95
C GLN A 68 5.62 13.27 0.77
N SER A 69 6.04 13.66 -0.43
CA SER A 69 5.20 13.62 -1.63
C SER A 69 4.78 12.18 -1.97
N TYR A 70 5.64 11.20 -1.72
CA TYR A 70 5.34 9.79 -1.94
C TYR A 70 4.32 9.26 -0.95
N LEU A 71 4.45 9.61 0.34
CA LEU A 71 3.44 9.27 1.35
C LEU A 71 2.09 9.91 1.03
N ASP A 72 2.09 11.18 0.64
CA ASP A 72 0.86 11.89 0.26
C ASP A 72 0.19 11.27 -0.99
N ALA A 73 1.00 10.81 -1.95
CA ALA A 73 0.49 10.11 -3.14
C ALA A 73 -0.09 8.73 -2.82
N LEU A 74 0.40 8.05 -1.78
CA LEU A 74 -0.11 6.75 -1.34
C LEU A 74 -1.33 6.86 -0.42
N ASP A 75 -1.32 7.81 0.51
CA ASP A 75 -2.32 7.93 1.57
C ASP A 75 -2.52 9.39 2.05
N GLY A 76 -2.85 10.30 1.13
CA GLY A 76 -3.04 11.72 1.44
C GLY A 76 -4.16 12.01 2.45
N ASP A 77 -5.20 11.17 2.49
CA ASP A 77 -6.29 11.27 3.48
C ASP A 77 -5.95 10.57 4.82
N LYS A 78 -4.79 9.90 4.91
CA LYS A 78 -4.25 9.23 6.10
C LYS A 78 -5.19 8.18 6.69
N LEU A 79 -5.75 7.34 5.82
CA LEU A 79 -6.72 6.31 6.16
C LEU A 79 -6.11 4.90 6.24
N PHE A 80 -4.88 4.70 5.74
CA PHE A 80 -4.27 3.39 5.60
C PHE A 80 -3.07 3.16 6.52
N PHE A 81 -2.13 4.10 6.58
CA PHE A 81 -0.90 3.92 7.36
C PHE A 81 -1.09 4.30 8.83
N THR A 82 -0.50 3.49 9.73
CA THR A 82 -0.39 3.84 11.14
C THR A 82 0.86 4.66 11.41
N GLN A 83 0.93 5.38 12.54
CA GLN A 83 2.15 6.09 12.93
C GLN A 83 3.36 5.15 13.02
N ALA A 84 3.16 3.93 13.55
CA ALA A 84 4.22 2.94 13.63
C ALA A 84 4.74 2.46 12.26
N ASP A 85 3.95 2.58 11.20
CA ASP A 85 4.40 2.29 9.84
C ASP A 85 5.20 3.48 9.27
N ILE A 86 4.74 4.71 9.50
CA ILE A 86 5.50 5.92 9.15
C ILE A 86 6.86 5.93 9.85
N ASP A 87 6.91 5.62 11.14
CA ASP A 87 8.17 5.58 11.91
C ASP A 87 9.16 4.54 11.34
N LYS A 88 8.67 3.45 10.74
CA LYS A 88 9.53 2.48 10.03
C LYS A 88 10.04 3.06 8.71
N PHE A 89 9.19 3.79 7.98
CA PHE A 89 9.54 4.39 6.70
C PHE A 89 10.50 5.59 6.83
N ASP A 90 10.50 6.26 7.98
CA ASP A 90 11.38 7.40 8.25
C ASP A 90 12.87 7.06 8.15
N ALA A 91 13.24 5.78 8.22
CA ALA A 91 14.61 5.31 7.99
C ALA A 91 15.17 5.65 6.60
N TRP A 92 14.32 5.90 5.60
CA TRP A 92 14.72 6.24 4.23
C TRP A 92 14.49 7.72 3.88
N LYS A 93 14.03 8.52 4.83
CA LYS A 93 13.59 9.90 4.59
C LYS A 93 14.67 10.77 3.92
N ASP A 94 15.93 10.54 4.26
CA ASP A 94 17.08 11.31 3.81
C ASP A 94 18.01 10.50 2.89
N THR A 95 17.50 9.44 2.23
CA THR A 95 18.31 8.56 1.35
C THR A 95 17.66 8.28 0.00
N LEU A 96 16.61 9.03 -0.38
CA LEU A 96 15.94 8.85 -1.68
C LEU A 96 16.61 9.66 -2.80
N ASP A 97 17.59 10.49 -2.46
CA ASP A 97 18.44 11.26 -3.35
C ASP A 97 19.67 10.48 -3.85
N ASP A 98 20.04 9.39 -3.17
CA ASP A 98 21.14 8.46 -3.50
C ASP A 98 20.83 7.50 -4.67
#